data_AF-A0A6J1IFV6-F1
#
_entry.id   AF-A0A6J1IFV6-F1
#
_cell.length_a   1.000
_cell.length_b   1.000
_cell.length_c   1.000
_cell.angle_alpha   90.00
_cell.angle_beta   90.00
_cell.angle_gamma   90.00
#
_symmetry.space_group_name_H-M   'P 1'
#
loop_
_entity.id
_entity.type
_entity.pdbx_description
1 polymer ?
#
loop_
_entity_poly.entity_id
_entity_poly.type
_entity_poly.pdbx_seq_one_letter_code
_entity_poly.pdbx_strand_id
1 'polypeptide(L)'
;MDSGNHSTDQPLQLKQEEEDDGVDGGEMLRRRISSHPLYGLLLQTHLNCLKVGGIGELDRGYLAMDLMEHRENEIRCLNTLNQSELDRFMESYCYALSKLKEAMEESQLKSMAFINSMNSQLRELTATGAAAKKPTAASSSAATSDTK
;
A
#
# COMPACT_ATOMS: atom_id res chain seq x y z
N MET A 1 25.45 43.90 64.67
CA MET A 1 24.25 44.23 65.45
C MET A 1 23.62 45.42 64.75
N ASP A 2 22.39 45.42 64.24
CA ASP A 2 21.29 44.48 64.26
C ASP A 2 20.32 44.88 63.13
N SER A 3 19.69 43.84 62.58
CA SER A 3 18.45 43.69 61.84
C SER A 3 17.64 44.89 61.31
N GLY A 4 17.20 44.71 60.06
CA GLY A 4 16.05 45.41 59.48
C GLY A 4 15.55 44.68 58.23
N ASN A 5 14.82 43.59 58.45
CA ASN A 5 14.17 42.76 57.42
C ASN A 5 12.83 43.41 56.99
N HIS A 6 12.58 43.57 55.68
CA HIS A 6 11.25 43.76 55.08
C HIS A 6 11.31 43.14 53.67
N SER A 7 10.99 41.87 53.52
CA SER A 7 9.67 41.31 53.17
C SER A 7 9.12 41.84 51.84
N THR A 8 9.01 40.92 50.87
CA THR A 8 7.90 40.70 49.90
C THR A 8 7.46 41.92 49.07
N ASP A 9 7.59 41.94 47.74
CA ASP A 9 6.91 41.02 46.83
C ASP A 9 7.69 40.82 45.52
N GLN A 10 7.89 39.55 45.14
CA GLN A 10 8.11 39.20 43.73
C GLN A 10 6.74 39.11 43.05
N PRO A 11 6.53 39.75 41.88
CA PRO A 11 5.43 39.35 41.03
C PRO A 11 5.81 37.99 40.42
N LEU A 12 5.17 36.95 40.94
CA LEU A 12 5.01 35.67 40.27
C LEU A 12 4.17 35.91 39.01
N GLN A 13 4.80 36.26 37.89
CA GLN A 13 4.15 36.10 36.59
C GLN A 13 4.37 34.65 36.13
N LEU A 14 3.45 33.82 36.63
CA LEU A 14 2.79 32.72 35.94
C LEU A 14 3.58 32.10 34.79
N LYS A 15 4.03 30.87 35.03
CA LYS A 15 3.97 29.76 34.07
C LYS A 15 2.89 30.06 33.04
N GLN A 16 3.30 30.41 31.82
CA GLN A 16 2.43 30.21 30.68
C GLN A 16 2.43 28.71 30.49
N GLU A 17 1.45 28.10 31.14
CA GLU A 17 1.11 26.70 31.00
C GLU A 17 0.90 26.45 29.50
N GLU A 18 1.53 25.39 29.02
CA GLU A 18 1.32 24.84 27.70
C GLU A 18 -0.17 24.52 27.57
N GLU A 19 -0.95 25.41 26.95
CA GLU A 19 -2.29 25.07 26.50
C GLU A 19 -2.14 24.21 25.25
N ASP A 20 -2.37 22.93 25.49
CA ASP A 20 -2.61 21.83 24.57
C ASP A 20 -3.61 22.21 23.45
N ASP A 21 -3.10 22.84 22.37
CA ASP A 21 -3.81 23.09 21.11
C ASP A 21 -3.67 21.92 20.11
N GLY A 22 -3.16 20.77 20.56
CA GLY A 22 -2.83 19.63 19.69
C GLY A 22 -4.04 19.00 18.99
N VAL A 23 -5.22 19.11 19.61
CA VAL A 23 -6.46 18.47 19.13
C VAL A 23 -7.19 19.33 18.08
N ASP A 24 -7.24 20.66 18.24
CA ASP A 24 -7.99 21.56 17.35
C ASP A 24 -7.37 21.64 15.94
N GLY A 25 -6.05 21.79 15.88
CA GLY A 25 -5.36 21.88 14.59
C GLY A 25 -5.58 20.64 13.71
N GLY A 26 -5.56 19.45 14.31
CA GLY A 26 -5.76 18.20 13.57
C GLY A 26 -7.17 18.03 13.00
N GLU A 27 -8.19 18.46 13.73
CA GLU A 27 -9.57 18.50 13.24
C GLU A 27 -9.75 19.52 12.11
N MET A 28 -9.12 20.69 12.24
CA MET A 28 -9.12 21.73 11.21
C MET A 28 -8.48 21.24 9.92
N LEU A 29 -7.31 20.58 9.99
CA LEU A 29 -6.67 19.99 8.80
C LEU A 29 -7.53 18.90 8.18
N ARG A 30 -8.10 18.00 8.99
CA ARG A 30 -9.03 16.96 8.51
C ARG A 30 -10.21 17.58 7.76
N ARG A 31 -10.78 18.66 8.29
CA ARG A 31 -11.88 19.42 7.65
C ARG A 31 -11.44 20.03 6.33
N ARG A 32 -10.25 20.64 6.29
CA ARG A 32 -9.69 21.22 5.06
C ARG A 32 -9.49 20.17 3.98
N ILE A 33 -8.89 19.02 4.33
CA ILE A 33 -8.70 17.89 3.42
C ILE A 33 -10.06 17.36 2.93
N SER A 34 -11.04 17.12 3.82
CA SER A 34 -12.33 16.54 3.44
C SER A 34 -13.21 17.48 2.62
N SER A 35 -13.04 18.79 2.78
CA SER A 35 -13.72 19.82 1.97
C SER A 35 -13.05 20.11 0.63
N HIS A 36 -11.88 19.53 0.36
CA HIS A 36 -11.09 19.84 -0.83
C HIS A 36 -11.71 19.25 -2.11
N PRO A 37 -11.72 19.97 -3.26
CA PRO A 37 -12.30 19.47 -4.52
C PRO A 37 -11.72 18.12 -4.99
N LEU A 38 -10.44 17.87 -4.71
CA LEU A 38 -9.74 16.63 -5.07
C LEU A 38 -9.96 15.48 -4.06
N TYR A 39 -10.65 15.68 -2.94
CA TYR A 39 -10.79 14.65 -1.90
C TYR A 39 -11.45 13.37 -2.42
N GLY A 40 -12.46 13.49 -3.29
CA GLY A 40 -13.08 12.33 -3.92
C GLY A 40 -12.11 11.51 -4.78
N LEU A 41 -11.27 12.19 -5.58
CA LEU A 41 -10.24 11.55 -6.41
C LEU A 41 -9.16 10.89 -5.55
N LEU A 42 -8.73 11.56 -4.49
CA LEU A 42 -7.77 11.04 -3.52
C LEU A 42 -8.27 9.72 -2.93
N LEU A 43 -9.51 9.70 -2.43
CA LEU A 43 -10.11 8.50 -1.83
C LEU A 43 -10.24 7.39 -2.87
N GLN A 44 -10.70 7.71 -4.08
CA GLN A 44 -10.86 6.73 -5.15
C GLN A 44 -9.52 6.10 -5.56
N THR A 45 -8.49 6.91 -5.77
CA THR A 45 -7.15 6.41 -6.14
C THR A 45 -6.55 5.57 -5.02
N HIS A 46 -6.77 5.96 -3.74
CA HIS A 46 -6.32 5.18 -2.59
C HIS A 46 -7.02 3.83 -2.51
N LEU A 47 -8.35 3.79 -2.65
CA LEU A 47 -9.12 2.55 -2.66
C LEU A 47 -8.73 1.63 -3.82
N ASN A 48 -8.43 2.19 -4.99
CA ASN A 48 -7.94 1.40 -6.13
C ASN A 48 -6.60 0.72 -5.83
N CYS A 49 -5.67 1.40 -5.14
CA CYS A 49 -4.42 0.78 -4.69
C CYS A 49 -4.68 -0.39 -3.72
N LEU A 50 -5.54 -0.19 -2.72
CA LEU A 50 -5.90 -1.25 -1.77
C LEU A 50 -6.53 -2.45 -2.46
N LYS A 51 -7.38 -2.20 -3.47
CA LYS A 51 -8.01 -3.26 -4.26
C LYS A 51 -6.99 -4.08 -5.05
N VAL A 52 -6.06 -3.43 -5.75
CA VAL A 52 -4.97 -4.12 -6.47
C VAL A 52 -4.08 -4.89 -5.50
N GLY A 53 -3.88 -4.37 -4.29
CA GLY A 53 -3.13 -5.03 -3.22
C GLY A 53 -3.85 -6.20 -2.55
N GLY A 54 -5.09 -6.51 -2.90
CA GLY A 54 -5.88 -7.58 -2.25
C GLY A 54 -6.33 -7.23 -0.83
N ILE A 55 -6.20 -5.98 -0.41
CA ILE A 55 -6.56 -5.50 0.94
C ILE A 55 -8.07 -5.19 1.03
N GLY A 56 -8.78 -5.13 -0.10
CA GLY A 56 -10.21 -4.84 -0.15
C GLY A 56 -11.12 -5.85 0.58
N GLU A 57 -10.61 -7.06 0.88
CA GLU A 57 -11.30 -8.10 1.68
C GLU A 57 -10.81 -8.18 3.13
N LEU A 58 -9.73 -7.47 3.49
CA LEU A 58 -9.27 -7.39 4.87
C LEU A 58 -10.22 -6.50 5.68
N ASP A 59 -10.58 -6.93 6.89
CA ASP A 59 -11.42 -6.15 7.79
C ASP A 59 -10.84 -4.75 7.98
N ARG A 60 -11.66 -3.71 7.73
CA ARG A 60 -11.27 -2.30 7.87
C ARG A 60 -10.71 -1.99 9.27
N GLY A 61 -11.05 -2.80 10.27
CA GLY A 61 -10.50 -2.72 11.62
C GLY A 61 -8.99 -2.96 11.70
N TYR A 62 -8.40 -3.80 10.85
CA TYR A 62 -6.96 -4.10 10.91
C TYR A 62 -6.10 -2.92 10.42
N LEU A 63 -6.56 -2.20 9.39
CA LEU A 63 -5.89 -1.00 8.89
C LEU A 63 -5.99 0.21 9.83
N ALA A 64 -7.03 0.26 10.67
CA ALA A 64 -7.25 1.38 11.58
C ALA A 64 -6.27 1.36 12.78
N MET A 65 -5.80 0.19 13.20
CA MET A 65 -4.96 0.04 14.39
C MET A 65 -3.52 0.55 14.17
N ASP A 66 -2.89 0.17 13.05
CA ASP A 66 -1.51 0.57 12.71
C ASP A 66 -1.38 2.08 12.41
N LEU A 67 -2.46 2.73 11.97
CA LEU A 67 -2.44 4.14 11.55
C LEU A 67 -2.54 5.14 12.71
N MET A 68 -2.93 4.69 13.92
CA MET A 68 -3.17 5.59 15.05
C MET A 68 -1.93 5.87 15.90
N GLU A 69 -0.95 4.96 15.97
CA GLU A 69 0.21 5.12 16.86
C GLU A 69 1.22 6.22 16.41
N HIS A 70 1.17 6.69 15.16
CA HIS A 70 2.18 7.61 14.60
C HIS A 70 1.72 9.06 14.33
N ARG A 71 0.48 9.44 14.66
CA ARG A 71 -0.19 10.60 14.05
C ARG A 71 0.03 11.97 14.72
N GLU A 72 0.24 12.03 16.04
CA GLU A 72 0.06 13.31 16.76
C GLU A 72 1.14 14.35 16.40
N ASN A 73 2.39 13.93 16.17
CA ASN A 73 3.48 14.84 15.82
C ASN A 73 3.45 15.32 14.36
N GLU A 74 2.99 14.50 13.41
CA GLU A 74 2.99 14.83 11.98
C GLU A 74 1.85 15.79 11.61
N ILE A 75 0.71 15.67 12.30
CA ILE A 75 -0.47 16.53 12.10
C ILE A 75 -0.13 17.99 12.43
N ARG A 76 0.67 18.24 13.48
CA ARG A 76 1.05 19.60 13.89
C ARG A 76 1.77 20.39 12.79
N CYS A 77 2.63 19.72 12.00
CA CYS A 77 3.35 20.34 10.88
C CYS A 77 2.45 20.65 9.68
N LEU A 78 1.35 19.91 9.50
CA LEU A 78 0.44 20.06 8.36
C LEU A 78 -0.65 21.11 8.62
N ASN A 79 -0.90 21.47 9.89
CA ASN A 79 -1.90 22.47 10.25
C ASN A 79 -1.52 23.88 9.75
N THR A 80 -0.24 24.13 9.50
CA THR A 80 0.28 25.40 8.97
C THR A 80 0.22 25.50 7.44
N LEU A 81 -0.22 24.45 6.73
CA LEU A 81 -0.26 24.46 5.27
C LEU A 81 -1.17 25.57 4.77
N ASN A 82 -0.69 26.37 3.84
CA ASN A 82 -1.54 27.31 3.11
C ASN A 82 -2.35 26.58 2.03
N GLN A 83 -3.31 27.25 1.39
CA GLN A 83 -4.17 26.60 0.39
C GLN A 83 -3.36 25.99 -0.76
N SER A 84 -2.37 26.71 -1.29
CA SER A 84 -1.51 26.22 -2.38
C SER A 84 -0.68 24.99 -2.01
N GLU A 85 -0.26 24.88 -0.75
CA GLU A 85 0.50 23.74 -0.26
C GLU A 85 -0.41 22.52 -0.09
N LEU A 86 -1.65 22.75 0.36
CA LEU A 86 -2.68 21.71 0.40
C LEU A 86 -3.04 21.22 -1.02
N ASP A 87 -3.21 22.13 -1.98
CA ASP A 87 -3.48 21.79 -3.38
C ASP A 87 -2.37 20.87 -3.93
N ARG A 88 -1.10 21.30 -3.76
CA ARG A 88 0.06 20.52 -4.18
C ARG A 88 0.15 19.17 -3.49
N PHE A 89 -0.17 19.11 -2.20
CA PHE A 89 -0.22 17.85 -1.46
C PHE A 89 -1.26 16.90 -2.06
N MET A 90 -2.49 17.39 -2.27
CA MET A 90 -3.59 16.57 -2.81
C MET A 90 -3.26 16.03 -4.21
N GLU A 91 -2.68 16.87 -5.08
CA GLU A 91 -2.23 16.46 -6.42
C GLU A 91 -1.10 15.43 -6.37
N SER A 92 -0.06 15.72 -5.58
CA SER A 92 1.11 14.85 -5.46
C SER A 92 0.73 13.49 -4.88
N TYR A 93 -0.19 13.44 -3.93
CA TYR A 93 -0.66 12.20 -3.32
C TYR A 93 -1.49 11.38 -4.33
N CYS A 94 -2.42 12.00 -5.05
CA CYS A 94 -3.17 11.32 -6.12
C CYS A 94 -2.23 10.76 -7.20
N TYR A 95 -1.22 11.53 -7.58
CA TYR A 95 -0.23 11.11 -8.56
C TYR A 95 0.60 9.92 -8.06
N ALA A 96 1.13 10.01 -6.85
CA ALA A 96 1.93 8.95 -6.23
C ALA A 96 1.14 7.64 -6.11
N LEU A 97 -0.13 7.71 -5.66
CA LEU A 97 -1.00 6.53 -5.61
C LEU A 97 -1.25 5.95 -7.00
N SER A 98 -1.49 6.79 -8.01
CA SER A 98 -1.71 6.31 -9.37
C SER A 98 -0.50 5.56 -9.91
N LYS A 99 0.72 6.06 -9.62
CA LYS A 99 1.97 5.39 -9.99
C LYS A 99 2.21 4.10 -9.22
N LEU A 100 1.87 4.07 -7.93
CA LEU A 100 1.92 2.86 -7.13
C LEU A 100 0.99 1.78 -7.71
N LYS A 101 -0.26 2.14 -8.04
CA LYS A 101 -1.22 1.23 -8.67
C LYS A 101 -0.66 0.63 -9.97
N GLU A 102 -0.16 1.49 -10.87
CA GLU A 102 0.41 1.08 -12.16
C GLU A 102 1.55 0.07 -11.96
N ALA A 103 2.49 0.37 -11.05
CA ALA A 103 3.61 -0.52 -10.74
C ALA A 103 3.16 -1.86 -10.14
N MET A 104 2.13 -1.86 -9.29
CA MET A 104 1.57 -3.08 -8.71
C MET A 104 0.91 -3.97 -9.77
N GLU A 105 0.09 -3.39 -10.64
CA GLU A 105 -0.56 -4.12 -11.74
C GLU A 105 0.47 -4.66 -12.74
N GLU A 106 1.49 -3.87 -13.08
CA GLU A 106 2.59 -4.31 -13.94
C GLU A 106 3.34 -5.50 -13.33
N SER A 107 3.66 -5.43 -12.03
CA SER A 107 4.31 -6.52 -11.30
C SER A 107 3.47 -7.80 -11.33
N GLN A 108 2.16 -7.70 -11.05
CA GLN A 108 1.23 -8.83 -11.10
C GLN A 108 1.16 -9.46 -12.49
N LEU A 109 1.08 -8.64 -13.55
CA LEU A 109 1.05 -9.11 -14.93
C LEU A 109 2.35 -9.85 -15.30
N LYS A 110 3.51 -9.30 -14.92
CA LYS A 110 4.81 -9.94 -15.14
C LYS A 110 4.91 -11.30 -14.43
N SER A 111 4.47 -11.39 -13.17
CA SER A 111 4.42 -12.65 -12.43
C SER A 111 3.49 -13.66 -13.09
N MET A 112 2.29 -13.25 -13.50
CA MET A 112 1.33 -14.13 -14.16
C MET A 112 1.87 -14.66 -15.50
N ALA A 113 2.52 -13.80 -16.30
CA ALA A 113 3.16 -14.21 -17.54
C ALA A 113 4.29 -15.23 -17.31
N PHE A 114 5.12 -15.00 -16.29
CA PHE A 114 6.18 -15.93 -15.90
C PHE A 114 5.60 -17.31 -15.51
N ILE A 115 4.59 -17.33 -14.63
CA ILE A 115 3.92 -18.56 -14.18
C ILE A 115 3.31 -19.32 -15.36
N ASN A 116 2.62 -18.60 -16.26
CA ASN A 116 2.00 -19.21 -17.44
C ASN A 116 3.04 -19.81 -18.40
N SER A 117 4.17 -19.13 -18.60
CA SER A 117 5.29 -19.63 -19.39
C SER A 117 5.86 -20.92 -18.79
N MET A 118 6.16 -20.92 -17.49
CA MET A 118 6.65 -22.11 -16.78
C MET A 118 5.67 -23.28 -16.86
N ASN A 119 4.38 -23.03 -16.62
CA ASN A 119 3.34 -24.05 -16.75
C ASN A 119 3.24 -24.62 -18.16
N SER A 120 3.46 -23.80 -19.20
CA SER A 120 3.48 -24.27 -20.58
C SER A 120 4.65 -25.23 -20.85
N GLN A 121 5.85 -24.87 -20.39
CA GLN A 121 7.04 -25.72 -20.53
C GLN A 121 6.85 -27.07 -19.80
N LEU A 122 6.28 -27.06 -18.59
CA LEU A 122 5.99 -28.29 -17.84
C LEU A 122 4.97 -29.20 -18.55
N ARG A 123 3.95 -28.62 -19.19
CA ARG A 123 2.97 -29.38 -19.99
C ARG A 123 3.59 -30.01 -21.23
N GLU A 124 4.51 -29.32 -21.89
CA GLU A 124 5.23 -29.84 -23.05
C GLU A 124 6.11 -31.04 -22.69
N LEU A 125 6.85 -30.96 -21.58
CA LEU A 125 7.68 -32.05 -21.08
C LEU A 125 6.87 -33.29 -20.70
N THR A 126 5.69 -33.10 -20.10
CA THR A 126 4.81 -34.22 -19.71
C THR A 126 4.10 -34.85 -20.91
N ALA A 127 3.71 -34.06 -21.91
CA ALA A 127 3.13 -34.57 -23.16
C ALA A 127 4.14 -35.39 -23.98
N THR A 128 5.39 -34.92 -24.08
CA THR A 128 6.47 -35.62 -24.80
C THR A 128 6.88 -36.92 -24.08
N GLY A 129 6.92 -36.93 -22.74
CA GLY A 129 7.16 -38.14 -21.96
C GLY A 129 6.05 -39.21 -22.07
N ALA A 130 4.80 -38.81 -22.29
CA ALA A 130 3.68 -39.73 -22.50
C ALA A 130 3.69 -40.38 -23.90
N ALA A 131 4.12 -39.66 -24.94
CA ALA A 131 4.22 -40.17 -26.30
C ALA A 131 5.29 -41.27 -26.48
N ALA A 132 6.32 -41.28 -25.64
CA ALA A 132 7.40 -42.28 -25.67
C ALA A 132 6.99 -43.69 -25.13
N LYS A 133 5.74 -43.88 -24.66
CA LYS A 133 5.24 -45.16 -24.11
C LYS A 133 4.31 -45.95 -25.04
N LYS A 134 4.39 -45.77 -26.37
CA LYS A 134 3.66 -46.67 -27.30
C LYS A 134 4.53 -47.90 -27.63
N PRO A 135 4.19 -49.13 -27.18
CA PRO A 135 4.95 -50.31 -27.55
C PRO A 135 4.75 -50.60 -29.03
N THR A 136 5.88 -50.79 -29.71
CA THR A 136 6.00 -51.42 -31.02
C THR A 136 5.39 -52.81 -30.98
N ALA A 137 4.21 -52.99 -31.59
CA ALA A 137 3.75 -54.30 -32.04
C ALA A 137 4.10 -54.45 -33.52
N ALA A 138 5.39 -54.70 -33.80
CA ALA A 138 5.80 -55.28 -35.08
C ALA A 138 5.49 -56.77 -35.03
N SER A 139 4.38 -57.20 -35.64
CA SER A 139 4.18 -58.60 -35.99
C SER A 139 4.70 -58.79 -37.41
N SER A 140 5.94 -59.27 -37.51
CA SER A 140 6.54 -59.78 -38.73
C SER A 140 5.96 -61.17 -39.03
N SER A 141 5.10 -61.29 -40.04
CA SER A 141 4.74 -62.59 -40.60
C SER A 141 5.83 -63.03 -41.57
N ALA A 142 6.65 -63.99 -41.13
CA ALA A 142 7.56 -64.74 -42.00
C ALA A 142 6.73 -65.65 -42.92
N ALA A 143 6.77 -65.38 -44.22
CA ALA A 143 6.31 -66.31 -45.25
C ALA A 143 7.54 -67.08 -45.76
N THR A 144 7.64 -68.34 -45.37
CA THR A 144 8.60 -69.31 -45.92
C THR A 144 8.06 -69.81 -47.26
N SER A 145 8.79 -69.57 -48.35
CA SER A 145 8.55 -70.19 -49.65
C SER A 145 9.51 -71.36 -49.90
N ASP A 146 8.94 -72.44 -50.40
CA ASP A 146 9.48 -73.76 -50.75
C ASP A 146 10.82 -73.83 -51.49
N THR A 147 11.50 -74.99 -51.39
CA THR A 147 11.89 -75.84 -52.55
C THR A 147 12.46 -77.18 -52.05
N LYS A 148 11.70 -78.28 -52.16
CA LYS A 148 12.00 -79.47 -52.98
C LYS A 148 11.04 -80.63 -52.65
#